data_AF-A0A1W0XAX7-F1
#
_entry.id   AF-A0A1W0XAX7-F1
#
_cell.length_a   1.000
_cell.length_b   1.000
_cell.length_c   1.000
_cell.angle_alpha   90.00
_cell.angle_beta   90.00
_cell.angle_gamma   90.00
#
_symmetry.space_group_name_H-M   'P 1'
#
loop_
_entity.id
_entity.type
_entity.pdbx_description
1 polymer ?
#
loop_
_entity_poly.entity_id
_entity_poly.type
_entity_poly.pdbx_seq_one_letter_code
_entity_poly.pdbx_strand_id
1 'polypeptide(L)'
;MYPEKGPTFSPAPASSNMKLRSLLAMSQIIRLAVQRARFDIWECPAPTSRPGVRVKESHPSGRSSDSMVAVASLRGISLIVLDVAAGAIFVSWMTRGNGDLCSGLLASCLQILRSGVFNLTGILDWLMGNPAGLKLNKELAHTLGAFFKHHISLWQMYINYLTHMLEGGDMILCSFGYLGISFLSALIVDFVSLFTVHVHCFYIYMARLYNVQLRGLLALGRFFTGKKWNPLRERLDHVGSSVDQLFVGSLIMMVFVFLLPTTITFYFVFAALHIMVKIGQLPFLFMSRWVEFAAGGRKGQGFWSTTELQKKQDCEPESTVSFLISTCRKLLTGEII
;
A
#
# COMPACT_ATOMS: atom_id res chain seq x y z
N MET A 1 42.06 -46.58 40.86
CA MET A 1 42.05 -45.11 41.03
C MET A 1 41.34 -44.52 39.81
N TYR A 2 40.42 -43.58 40.04
CA TYR A 2 39.32 -43.15 39.18
C TYR A 2 39.65 -42.77 37.72
N PRO A 3 38.67 -42.86 36.78
CA PRO A 3 38.81 -42.36 35.42
C PRO A 3 38.43 -40.87 35.33
N GLU A 4 39.29 -40.04 34.72
CA GLU A 4 38.91 -38.69 34.30
C GLU A 4 38.26 -38.73 32.91
N LYS A 5 37.02 -38.24 32.84
CA LYS A 5 36.25 -38.05 31.62
C LYS A 5 36.72 -36.77 30.92
N GLY A 6 37.34 -36.91 29.74
CA GLY A 6 37.47 -35.81 28.78
C GLY A 6 36.12 -35.50 28.10
N PRO A 7 35.82 -34.25 27.71
CA PRO A 7 34.52 -33.87 27.18
C PRO A 7 34.30 -34.43 25.76
N THR A 8 33.22 -35.19 25.61
CA THR A 8 32.65 -35.63 24.33
C THR A 8 32.07 -34.42 23.58
N PHE A 9 32.71 -34.01 22.48
CA PHE A 9 32.16 -33.01 21.56
C PHE A 9 31.16 -33.69 20.61
N SER A 10 29.87 -33.55 20.90
CA SER A 10 28.80 -34.01 20.03
C SER A 10 28.63 -33.01 18.87
N PRO A 11 28.61 -33.43 17.59
CA PRO A 11 28.38 -32.51 16.48
C PRO A 11 26.90 -32.07 16.48
N ALA A 12 26.68 -30.78 16.76
CA ALA A 12 25.35 -30.18 16.63
C ALA A 12 24.85 -30.23 15.16
N PRO A 13 23.55 -30.42 14.92
CA PRO A 13 23.00 -30.62 13.57
C PRO A 13 23.09 -29.32 12.76
N ALA A 14 24.03 -29.25 11.81
CA ALA A 14 24.24 -28.11 10.91
C ALA A 14 23.10 -27.91 9.87
N SER A 15 22.24 -28.91 9.67
CA SER A 15 21.21 -28.94 8.63
C SER A 15 20.00 -28.01 8.89
N SER A 16 19.54 -27.91 10.15
CA SER A 16 18.41 -27.04 10.51
C SER A 16 18.77 -25.55 10.50
N ASN A 17 20.02 -25.24 10.84
CA ASN A 17 20.55 -23.87 10.86
C ASN A 17 20.71 -23.28 9.45
N MET A 18 21.02 -24.10 8.43
CA MET A 18 21.05 -23.63 7.04
C MET A 18 19.66 -23.26 6.52
N LYS A 19 18.65 -24.10 6.79
CA LYS A 19 17.25 -23.82 6.40
C LYS A 19 16.69 -22.59 7.11
N LEU A 20 17.02 -22.40 8.39
CA LEU A 20 16.61 -21.23 9.15
C LEU A 20 17.30 -19.95 8.64
N ARG A 21 18.59 -20.02 8.30
CA ARG A 21 19.32 -18.87 7.72
C ARG A 21 18.83 -18.52 6.32
N SER A 22 18.47 -19.49 5.49
CA SER A 22 17.87 -19.22 4.17
C SER A 22 16.46 -18.64 4.29
N LEU A 23 15.66 -19.09 5.26
CA LEU A 23 14.34 -18.50 5.53
C LEU A 23 14.44 -17.08 6.11
N LEU A 24 15.42 -16.82 6.98
CA LEU A 24 15.70 -15.47 7.49
C LEU A 24 16.21 -14.56 6.36
N ALA A 25 17.08 -15.04 5.48
CA ALA A 25 17.54 -14.29 4.31
C ALA A 25 16.39 -13.96 3.35
N MET A 26 15.48 -14.91 3.10
CA MET A 26 14.27 -14.66 2.31
C MET A 26 13.33 -13.66 3.00
N SER A 27 13.18 -13.73 4.32
CA SER A 27 12.38 -12.74 5.08
C SER A 27 12.99 -11.34 5.03
N GLN A 28 14.32 -11.24 5.04
CA GLN A 28 15.04 -9.97 4.90
C GLN A 28 14.94 -9.45 3.47
N ILE A 29 15.05 -10.31 2.45
CA ILE A 29 14.84 -9.92 1.05
C ILE A 29 13.40 -9.49 0.80
N ILE A 30 12.40 -10.15 1.41
CA ILE A 30 10.99 -9.73 1.33
C ILE A 30 10.76 -8.43 2.09
N ARG A 31 11.34 -8.25 3.29
CA ARG A 31 11.28 -6.98 4.03
C ARG A 31 11.95 -5.84 3.26
N LEU A 32 13.10 -6.11 2.63
CA LEU A 32 13.81 -5.17 1.79
C LEU A 32 13.07 -4.92 0.46
N ALA A 33 12.42 -5.92 -0.13
CA ALA A 33 11.60 -5.76 -1.33
C ALA A 33 10.31 -4.99 -1.03
N VAL A 34 9.71 -5.15 0.16
CA VAL A 34 8.57 -4.37 0.64
C VAL A 34 8.99 -2.94 1.01
N GLN A 35 10.16 -2.76 1.64
CA GLN A 35 10.74 -1.44 1.92
C GLN A 35 11.23 -0.73 0.66
N ARG A 36 11.65 -1.46 -0.38
CA ARG A 36 12.11 -0.90 -1.65
C ARG A 36 10.97 -0.77 -2.66
N ALA A 37 9.87 -1.52 -2.53
CA ALA A 37 8.61 -1.24 -3.24
C ALA A 37 7.93 0.04 -2.71
N ARG A 38 8.24 0.45 -1.47
CA ARG A 38 8.20 1.86 -1.02
C ARG A 38 9.35 2.66 -1.68
N PHE A 39 9.40 2.71 -3.00
CA PHE A 39 10.34 3.59 -3.70
C PHE A 39 9.84 5.04 -3.61
N ASP A 40 10.73 5.91 -3.12
CA ASP A 40 10.84 7.34 -3.43
C ASP A 40 9.65 8.26 -3.14
N ILE A 41 9.23 8.34 -1.87
CA ILE A 41 8.58 9.55 -1.36
C ILE A 41 9.34 10.02 -0.13
N TRP A 42 10.35 10.84 -0.40
CA TRP A 42 10.81 11.94 0.45
C TRP A 42 11.38 11.60 1.84
N GLU A 43 12.70 11.39 1.91
CA GLU A 43 13.47 11.58 3.14
C GLU A 43 13.92 13.05 3.21
N CYS A 44 13.24 13.85 4.03
CA CYS A 44 13.80 15.11 4.53
C CYS A 44 14.87 14.78 5.58
N PRO A 45 16.05 15.42 5.58
CA PRO A 45 17.01 15.28 6.66
C PRO A 45 16.38 15.79 7.98
N ALA A 46 16.52 15.00 9.05
CA ALA A 46 16.07 15.40 10.38
C ALA A 46 16.75 16.71 10.82
N PRO A 47 16.01 17.72 11.32
CA PRO A 47 16.63 18.94 11.81
C PRO A 47 17.41 18.64 13.09
N THR A 48 18.71 18.94 13.06
CA THR A 48 19.59 19.03 14.23
C THR A 48 18.93 19.89 15.31
N SER A 49 18.61 19.26 16.44
CA SER A 49 18.07 19.91 17.63
C SER A 49 19.01 21.00 18.14
N ARG A 50 18.55 22.25 18.21
CA ARG A 50 19.22 23.32 18.98
C ARG A 50 19.08 23.01 20.49
N PRO A 51 20.07 23.37 21.33
CA PRO A 51 20.04 23.07 22.76
C PRO A 51 18.90 23.81 23.45
N GLY A 52 18.20 23.07 24.32
CA GLY A 52 16.87 23.38 24.80
C GLY A 52 16.74 24.63 25.67
N VAL A 53 15.61 25.31 25.49
CA VAL A 53 15.02 26.15 26.54
C VAL A 53 14.39 25.21 27.56
N ARG A 54 14.95 25.18 28.77
CA ARG A 54 14.42 24.42 29.90
C ARG A 54 13.08 25.02 30.31
N VAL A 55 11.99 24.46 29.80
CA VAL A 55 10.65 24.70 30.34
C VAL A 55 10.63 24.08 31.74
N LYS A 56 10.32 24.89 32.74
CA LYS A 56 10.21 24.48 34.13
C LYS A 56 8.95 23.62 34.25
N GLU A 57 9.11 22.31 34.36
CA GLU A 57 7.99 21.41 34.71
C GLU A 57 7.52 21.77 36.11
N SER A 58 6.36 22.42 36.22
CA SER A 58 5.64 22.51 37.49
C SER A 58 5.00 21.16 37.76
N HIS A 59 5.57 20.42 38.70
CA HIS A 59 4.95 19.23 39.30
C HIS A 59 3.56 19.60 39.84
N PRO A 60 2.46 18.97 39.37
CA PRO A 60 1.19 19.07 40.06
C PRO A 60 1.23 18.16 41.29
N SER A 61 0.63 18.66 42.38
CA SER A 61 0.41 17.95 43.64
C SER A 61 -0.22 16.56 43.41
N GLY A 62 0.47 15.52 43.89
CA GLY A 62 0.23 14.10 43.61
C GLY A 62 -1.00 13.46 44.26
N ARG A 63 -2.17 14.11 44.19
CA ARG A 63 -3.44 13.50 44.64
C ARG A 63 -4.61 13.63 43.65
N SER A 64 -4.54 14.61 42.75
CA SER A 64 -5.54 14.83 41.68
C SER A 64 -5.19 14.08 40.37
N SER A 65 -3.89 13.86 40.12
CA SER A 65 -3.43 13.13 38.93
C SER A 65 -3.85 11.65 38.98
N ASP A 66 -3.72 11.01 40.14
CA ASP A 66 -3.95 9.57 40.30
C ASP A 66 -5.42 9.18 40.13
N SER A 67 -6.34 10.02 40.61
CA SER A 67 -7.78 9.80 40.43
C SER A 67 -8.20 9.99 38.97
N MET A 68 -7.60 10.95 38.26
CA MET A 68 -7.86 11.17 36.83
C MET A 68 -7.30 10.04 35.95
N VAL A 69 -6.13 9.52 36.30
CA VAL A 69 -5.54 8.33 35.65
C VAL A 69 -6.38 7.08 35.92
N ALA A 70 -6.82 6.88 37.16
CA ALA A 70 -7.69 5.76 37.53
C ALA A 70 -9.03 5.80 36.77
N VAL A 71 -9.70 6.96 36.70
CA VAL A 71 -10.97 7.10 35.96
C VAL A 71 -10.77 6.86 34.45
N ALA A 72 -9.66 7.31 33.86
CA ALA A 72 -9.37 7.03 32.46
C ALA A 72 -9.10 5.54 32.21
N SER A 73 -8.38 4.87 33.11
CA SER A 73 -8.08 3.44 33.01
C SER A 73 -9.35 2.56 33.14
N LEU A 74 -10.25 2.91 34.06
CA LEU A 74 -11.54 2.22 34.25
C LEU A 74 -12.44 2.34 33.02
N ARG A 75 -12.46 3.52 32.38
CA ARG A 75 -13.21 3.72 31.13
C ARG A 75 -12.67 2.88 29.98
N GLY A 76 -11.34 2.78 29.84
CA GLY A 76 -10.71 1.92 28.83
C GLY A 76 -11.05 0.44 29.04
N ILE A 77 -10.93 -0.06 30.27
CA ILE A 77 -11.28 -1.45 30.60
C ILE A 77 -12.76 -1.73 30.32
N SER A 78 -13.66 -0.81 30.69
CA SER A 78 -15.09 -0.96 30.43
C SER A 78 -15.43 -1.04 28.93
N LEU A 79 -14.72 -0.31 28.07
CA LEU A 79 -14.92 -0.37 26.62
C LEU A 79 -14.42 -1.70 26.03
N ILE A 80 -13.30 -2.23 26.54
CA ILE A 80 -12.79 -3.55 26.12
C ILE A 80 -13.77 -4.66 26.52
N VAL A 81 -14.31 -4.60 27.74
CA VAL A 81 -15.34 -5.57 28.19
C VAL A 81 -16.59 -5.49 27.31
N LEU A 82 -17.01 -4.28 26.92
CA LEU A 82 -18.12 -4.08 26.01
C LEU A 82 -17.84 -4.66 24.61
N ASP A 83 -16.61 -4.50 24.10
CA ASP A 83 -16.16 -5.07 22.82
C ASP A 83 -16.21 -6.60 22.81
N VAL A 84 -15.68 -7.22 23.87
CA VAL A 84 -15.71 -8.68 24.07
C VAL A 84 -17.14 -9.19 24.21
N ALA A 85 -17.98 -8.51 25.00
CA ALA A 85 -19.38 -8.88 25.19
C ALA A 85 -20.17 -8.77 23.87
N ALA A 86 -19.98 -7.69 23.11
CA ALA A 86 -20.60 -7.52 21.80
C ALA A 86 -20.16 -8.61 20.81
N GLY A 87 -18.87 -8.95 20.80
CA GLY A 87 -18.34 -10.08 20.02
C GLY A 87 -18.96 -11.42 20.40
N ALA A 88 -19.06 -11.72 21.70
CA ALA A 88 -19.67 -12.97 22.19
C ALA A 88 -21.17 -13.06 21.83
N ILE A 89 -21.91 -11.96 21.93
CA ILE A 89 -23.32 -11.89 21.50
C ILE A 89 -23.41 -12.13 19.99
N PHE A 90 -22.54 -11.52 19.20
CA PHE A 90 -22.50 -11.67 17.74
C PHE A 90 -22.21 -13.11 17.32
N VAL A 91 -21.20 -13.76 17.92
CA VAL A 91 -20.88 -15.17 17.64
C VAL A 91 -22.03 -16.08 18.04
N SER A 92 -22.60 -15.88 19.23
CA SER A 92 -23.73 -16.69 19.71
C SER A 92 -24.97 -16.53 18.84
N TRP A 93 -25.16 -15.36 18.24
CA TRP A 93 -26.20 -15.13 17.24
C TRP A 93 -25.91 -15.87 15.92
N MET A 94 -24.67 -15.81 15.42
CA MET A 94 -24.28 -16.52 14.20
C MET A 94 -24.31 -18.05 14.32
N THR A 95 -24.00 -18.60 15.50
CA THR A 95 -23.95 -20.06 15.74
C THR A 95 -25.30 -20.66 16.17
N ARG A 96 -26.35 -19.84 16.34
CA ARG A 96 -27.66 -20.24 16.90
C ARG A 96 -28.41 -21.32 16.10
N GLY A 97 -28.02 -21.59 14.86
CA GLY A 97 -28.58 -22.64 13.99
C GLY A 97 -27.50 -23.55 13.39
N ASN A 98 -26.75 -24.25 14.24
CA ASN A 98 -25.68 -25.20 13.84
C ASN A 98 -24.50 -24.60 13.04
N GLY A 99 -24.41 -23.27 12.94
CA GLY A 99 -23.39 -22.59 12.16
C GLY A 99 -23.71 -22.42 10.67
N ASP A 100 -24.92 -22.78 10.22
CA ASP A 100 -25.33 -22.65 8.80
C ASP A 100 -25.26 -21.19 8.30
N LEU A 101 -25.48 -20.22 9.19
CA LEU A 101 -25.32 -18.81 8.88
C LEU A 101 -23.85 -18.42 8.70
N CYS A 102 -22.94 -18.95 9.53
CA CYS A 102 -21.50 -18.69 9.44
C CYS A 102 -20.93 -19.26 8.12
N SER A 103 -21.25 -20.52 7.82
CA SER A 103 -20.82 -21.18 6.58
C SER A 103 -21.45 -20.54 5.34
N GLY A 104 -22.74 -20.18 5.38
CA GLY A 104 -23.43 -19.49 4.28
C GLY A 104 -22.88 -18.09 3.98
N LEU A 105 -22.56 -17.30 5.02
CA LEU A 105 -21.91 -16.00 4.86
C LEU A 105 -20.49 -16.14 4.28
N LEU A 106 -19.70 -17.07 4.81
CA LEU A 106 -18.35 -17.34 4.31
C LEU A 106 -18.39 -17.77 2.83
N ALA A 107 -19.29 -18.69 2.46
CA ALA A 107 -19.48 -19.12 1.09
C ALA A 107 -19.89 -17.96 0.17
N SER A 108 -20.80 -17.09 0.62
CA SER A 108 -21.23 -15.90 -0.12
C SER A 108 -20.06 -14.92 -0.33
N CYS A 109 -19.25 -14.67 0.69
CA CYS A 109 -18.05 -13.83 0.59
C CYS A 109 -17.03 -14.42 -0.39
N LEU A 110 -16.76 -15.73 -0.31
CA LEU A 110 -15.85 -16.43 -1.20
C LEU A 110 -16.36 -16.42 -2.66
N GLN A 111 -17.68 -16.51 -2.87
CA GLN A 111 -18.30 -16.39 -4.18
C GLN A 111 -18.13 -14.98 -4.78
N ILE A 112 -18.31 -13.92 -3.99
CA ILE A 112 -18.07 -12.54 -4.42
C ILE A 112 -16.61 -12.33 -4.80
N LEU A 113 -15.68 -12.89 -4.03
CA LEU A 113 -14.25 -12.83 -4.34
C LEU A 113 -13.94 -13.54 -5.66
N ARG A 114 -14.51 -14.72 -5.87
CA ARG A 114 -14.36 -15.48 -7.11
C ARG A 114 -14.97 -14.75 -8.31
N SER A 115 -16.14 -14.15 -8.16
CA SER A 115 -16.78 -13.36 -9.22
C SER A 115 -15.99 -12.09 -9.55
N GLY A 116 -15.38 -11.45 -8.55
CA GLY A 116 -14.48 -10.31 -8.74
C GLY A 116 -13.31 -10.60 -9.69
N VAL A 117 -12.74 -11.80 -9.62
CA VAL A 117 -11.66 -12.24 -10.53
C VAL A 117 -12.15 -12.32 -11.98
N PHE A 118 -13.35 -12.89 -12.20
CA PHE A 118 -13.94 -12.97 -13.55
C PHE A 118 -14.29 -11.59 -14.10
N ASN A 119 -14.84 -10.71 -13.27
CA ASN A 119 -15.13 -9.33 -13.66
C ASN A 119 -13.85 -8.58 -14.05
N LEU A 120 -12.73 -8.83 -13.35
CA LEU A 120 -11.44 -8.22 -13.69
C LEU A 120 -10.92 -8.67 -15.06
N THR A 121 -11.08 -9.96 -15.41
CA THR A 121 -10.74 -10.43 -16.77
C THR A 121 -11.59 -9.77 -17.84
N GLY A 122 -12.90 -9.58 -17.59
CA GLY A 122 -13.79 -8.87 -18.52
C GLY A 122 -13.43 -7.39 -18.68
N ILE A 123 -13.01 -6.73 -17.60
CA ILE A 123 -12.50 -5.34 -17.66
C ILE A 123 -11.24 -5.26 -18.53
N LEU A 124 -10.32 -6.23 -18.40
CA LEU A 124 -9.13 -6.30 -19.23
C LEU A 124 -9.44 -6.56 -20.71
N ASP A 125 -10.40 -7.44 -21.01
CA ASP A 125 -10.89 -7.67 -22.37
C ASP A 125 -11.47 -6.39 -22.99
N TRP A 126 -12.30 -5.68 -22.23
CA TRP A 126 -12.85 -4.39 -22.64
C TRP A 126 -11.75 -3.34 -22.92
N LEU A 127 -10.71 -3.34 -22.09
CA LEU A 127 -9.60 -2.42 -22.17
C LEU A 127 -8.64 -2.72 -23.35
N MET A 128 -8.52 -3.98 -23.75
CA MET A 128 -7.75 -4.42 -24.93
C MET A 128 -8.47 -4.11 -26.26
N GLY A 129 -9.81 -4.07 -26.27
CA GLY A 129 -10.62 -3.85 -27.47
C GLY A 129 -10.54 -2.41 -27.98
N ASN A 130 -11.30 -1.51 -27.35
CA ASN A 130 -11.28 -0.07 -27.61
C ASN A 130 -12.11 0.65 -26.53
N PRO A 131 -11.56 0.93 -25.34
CA PRO A 131 -12.32 1.46 -24.22
C PRO A 131 -12.89 2.83 -24.57
N ALA A 132 -14.22 3.00 -24.43
CA ALA A 132 -14.92 4.26 -24.66
C ALA A 132 -14.63 4.95 -26.02
N GLY A 133 -14.25 4.18 -27.05
CA GLY A 133 -13.89 4.72 -28.37
C GLY A 133 -12.52 5.40 -28.46
N LEU A 134 -11.72 5.41 -27.38
CA LEU A 134 -10.35 5.90 -27.40
C LEU A 134 -9.47 4.97 -28.24
N LYS A 135 -8.91 5.49 -29.33
CA LYS A 135 -7.97 4.76 -30.19
C LYS A 135 -6.61 4.60 -29.49
N LEU A 136 -6.54 3.62 -28.61
CA LEU A 136 -5.32 3.25 -27.89
C LEU A 136 -4.33 2.54 -28.80
N ASN A 137 -3.08 2.48 -28.36
CA ASN A 137 -2.06 1.69 -29.03
C ASN A 137 -2.38 0.19 -28.83
N LYS A 138 -2.79 -0.48 -29.91
CA LYS A 138 -3.24 -1.88 -29.87
C LYS A 138 -2.16 -2.85 -29.39
N GLU A 139 -0.92 -2.64 -29.81
CA GLU A 139 0.21 -3.50 -29.43
C GLU A 139 0.48 -3.39 -27.91
N LEU A 140 0.53 -2.17 -27.39
CA LEU A 140 0.72 -1.96 -25.95
C LEU A 140 -0.48 -2.47 -25.14
N ALA A 141 -1.71 -2.18 -25.57
CA ALA A 141 -2.91 -2.62 -24.88
C ALA A 141 -2.98 -4.17 -24.83
N HIS A 142 -2.65 -4.84 -25.94
CA HIS A 142 -2.65 -6.29 -26.01
C HIS A 142 -1.56 -6.92 -25.13
N THR A 143 -0.33 -6.41 -25.21
CA THR A 143 0.80 -6.92 -24.39
C THR A 143 0.55 -6.72 -22.89
N LEU A 144 0.08 -5.54 -22.49
CA LEU A 144 -0.23 -5.23 -21.10
C LEU A 144 -1.44 -6.03 -20.60
N GLY A 145 -2.47 -6.17 -21.42
CA GLY A 145 -3.64 -6.99 -21.10
C GLY A 145 -3.29 -8.47 -20.94
N ALA A 146 -2.47 -9.03 -21.85
CA ALA A 146 -1.97 -10.40 -21.74
C ALA A 146 -1.15 -10.62 -20.46
N PHE A 147 -0.26 -9.66 -20.13
CA PHE A 147 0.52 -9.69 -18.89
C PHE A 147 -0.36 -9.74 -17.64
N PHE A 148 -1.38 -8.87 -17.55
CA PHE A 148 -2.29 -8.85 -16.40
C PHE A 148 -3.19 -10.08 -16.34
N LYS A 149 -3.71 -10.57 -17.48
CA LYS A 149 -4.48 -11.81 -17.54
C LYS A 149 -3.68 -13.01 -17.05
N HIS A 150 -2.41 -13.11 -17.44
CA HIS A 150 -1.53 -14.16 -16.93
C HIS A 150 -1.33 -14.06 -15.41
N HIS A 151 -1.14 -12.86 -14.87
CA HIS A 151 -1.09 -12.69 -13.42
C HIS A 151 -2.41 -13.06 -12.72
N ILE A 152 -3.55 -12.78 -13.34
CA ILE A 152 -4.86 -13.15 -12.80
C ILE A 152 -5.02 -14.67 -12.74
N SER A 153 -4.58 -15.42 -13.77
CA SER A 153 -4.67 -16.88 -13.74
C SER A 153 -3.79 -17.49 -12.65
N LEU A 154 -2.58 -16.94 -12.42
CA LEU A 154 -1.74 -17.30 -11.28
C LEU A 154 -2.45 -17.03 -9.95
N TRP A 155 -3.10 -15.87 -9.83
CA TRP A 155 -3.85 -15.50 -8.64
C TRP A 155 -5.05 -16.41 -8.39
N GLN A 156 -5.73 -16.86 -9.46
CA GLN A 156 -6.87 -17.75 -9.35
C GLN A 156 -6.48 -19.09 -8.70
N MET A 157 -5.28 -19.61 -9.00
CA MET A 157 -4.75 -20.80 -8.31
C MET A 157 -4.54 -20.54 -6.81
N TYR A 158 -4.01 -19.37 -6.45
CA TYR A 158 -3.82 -18.97 -5.06
C TYR A 158 -5.15 -18.81 -4.30
N ILE A 159 -6.16 -18.18 -4.91
CA ILE A 159 -7.49 -18.05 -4.29
C ILE A 159 -8.13 -19.42 -4.10
N ASN A 160 -8.07 -20.32 -5.08
CA ASN A 160 -8.62 -21.67 -4.93
C ASN A 160 -8.00 -22.40 -3.74
N TYR A 161 -6.69 -22.25 -3.53
CA TYR A 161 -6.00 -22.82 -2.38
C TYR A 161 -6.50 -22.21 -1.05
N LEU A 162 -6.61 -20.88 -0.98
CA LEU A 162 -7.13 -20.20 0.22
C LEU A 162 -8.58 -20.54 0.54
N THR A 163 -9.44 -20.61 -0.49
CA THR A 163 -10.84 -20.99 -0.36
C THR A 163 -10.94 -22.37 0.25
N HIS A 164 -10.18 -23.34 -0.26
CA HIS A 164 -10.18 -24.70 0.29
C HIS A 164 -9.70 -24.75 1.76
N MET A 165 -8.71 -23.92 2.13
CA MET A 165 -8.27 -23.79 3.52
C MET A 165 -9.35 -23.17 4.44
N LEU A 166 -10.19 -22.28 3.91
CA LEU A 166 -11.24 -21.60 4.68
C LEU A 166 -12.53 -22.41 4.80
N GLU A 167 -12.87 -23.22 3.79
CA GLU A 167 -14.07 -24.07 3.78
C GLU A 167 -14.10 -25.10 4.93
N GLY A 168 -12.95 -25.48 5.50
CA GLY A 168 -12.85 -26.34 6.69
C GLY A 168 -12.58 -25.60 8.00
N GLY A 169 -12.46 -24.26 7.97
CA GLY A 169 -12.05 -23.42 9.10
C GLY A 169 -13.09 -22.41 9.56
N ASP A 170 -14.33 -22.50 9.08
CA ASP A 170 -15.43 -21.58 9.36
C ASP A 170 -15.76 -21.49 10.86
N MET A 171 -15.85 -22.62 11.56
CA MET A 171 -16.10 -22.67 13.01
C MET A 171 -14.95 -22.05 13.80
N ILE A 172 -13.72 -22.25 13.37
CA ILE A 172 -12.52 -21.65 14.00
C ILE A 172 -12.55 -20.13 13.78
N LEU A 173 -12.88 -19.70 12.56
CA LEU A 173 -12.99 -18.28 12.21
C LEU A 173 -14.08 -17.58 13.03
N CYS A 174 -15.24 -18.21 13.18
CA CYS A 174 -16.34 -17.71 13.99
C CYS A 174 -15.99 -17.70 15.49
N SER A 175 -15.17 -18.63 15.97
CA SER A 175 -14.71 -18.66 17.38
C SER A 175 -13.84 -17.46 17.76
N PHE A 176 -13.09 -16.87 16.83
CA PHE A 176 -12.30 -15.67 17.11
C PHE A 176 -13.14 -14.45 17.49
N GLY A 177 -14.44 -14.42 17.16
CA GLY A 177 -15.33 -13.35 17.58
C GLY A 177 -15.55 -13.28 19.10
N TYR A 178 -15.25 -14.35 19.86
CA TYR A 178 -15.25 -14.31 21.33
C TYR A 178 -14.16 -13.40 21.91
N LEU A 179 -13.13 -13.04 21.12
CA LEU A 179 -12.10 -12.09 21.52
C LEU A 179 -12.54 -10.63 21.37
N GLY A 180 -13.70 -10.38 20.73
CA GLY A 180 -14.28 -9.05 20.56
C GLY A 180 -14.61 -8.69 19.10
N ILE A 181 -15.51 -7.72 18.93
CA ILE A 181 -15.94 -7.29 17.58
C ILE A 181 -14.86 -6.49 16.86
N SER A 182 -14.00 -5.77 17.59
CA SER A 182 -12.78 -5.16 17.07
C SER A 182 -11.83 -6.19 16.45
N PHE A 183 -11.64 -7.33 17.12
CA PHE A 183 -10.75 -8.39 16.62
C PHE A 183 -11.31 -9.06 15.36
N LEU A 184 -12.62 -9.37 15.37
CA LEU A 184 -13.28 -9.96 14.20
C LEU A 184 -13.23 -9.04 12.99
N SER A 185 -13.47 -7.75 13.17
CA SER A 185 -13.40 -6.77 12.07
C SER A 185 -11.97 -6.58 11.55
N ALA A 186 -10.95 -6.64 12.42
CA ALA A 186 -9.55 -6.66 12.00
C ALA A 186 -9.23 -7.90 11.14
N LEU A 187 -9.68 -9.09 11.54
CA LEU A 187 -9.53 -10.31 10.74
C LEU A 187 -10.18 -10.18 9.36
N ILE A 188 -11.39 -9.61 9.28
CA ILE A 188 -12.06 -9.38 7.98
C ILE A 188 -11.22 -8.45 7.09
N VAL A 189 -10.65 -7.38 7.65
CA VAL A 189 -9.77 -6.46 6.90
C VAL A 189 -8.53 -7.19 6.38
N ASP A 190 -7.92 -8.05 7.20
CA ASP A 190 -6.75 -8.84 6.82
C ASP A 190 -7.07 -9.82 5.70
N PHE A 191 -8.20 -10.55 5.80
CA PHE A 191 -8.66 -11.43 4.72
C PHE A 191 -8.93 -10.65 3.43
N VAL A 192 -9.69 -9.55 3.49
CA VAL A 192 -9.95 -8.73 2.29
C VAL A 192 -8.64 -8.23 1.68
N SER A 193 -7.67 -7.81 2.50
CA SER A 193 -6.35 -7.37 2.02
C SER A 193 -5.58 -8.49 1.33
N LEU A 194 -5.61 -9.69 1.91
CA LEU A 194 -4.95 -10.88 1.38
C LEU A 194 -5.59 -11.33 0.07
N PHE A 195 -6.93 -11.32 -0.02
CA PHE A 195 -7.67 -11.67 -1.24
C PHE A 195 -7.52 -10.64 -2.38
N THR A 196 -7.28 -9.37 -2.04
CA THR A 196 -7.18 -8.26 -3.02
C THR A 196 -5.75 -7.81 -3.32
N VAL A 197 -4.74 -8.56 -2.87
CA VAL A 197 -3.32 -8.22 -3.08
C VAL A 197 -3.00 -8.00 -4.56
N HIS A 198 -3.57 -8.82 -5.45
CA HIS A 198 -3.37 -8.71 -6.90
C HIS A 198 -3.78 -7.34 -7.45
N VAL A 199 -4.89 -6.76 -6.97
CA VAL A 199 -5.35 -5.42 -7.37
C VAL A 199 -4.34 -4.35 -6.94
N HIS A 200 -3.83 -4.46 -5.72
CA HIS A 200 -2.79 -3.55 -5.23
C HIS A 200 -1.48 -3.67 -6.03
N CYS A 201 -1.06 -4.90 -6.37
CA CYS A 201 0.09 -5.14 -7.22
C CYS A 201 -0.09 -4.52 -8.62
N PHE A 202 -1.25 -4.67 -9.24
CA PHE A 202 -1.54 -4.09 -10.56
C PHE A 202 -1.51 -2.57 -10.53
N TYR A 203 -2.08 -1.96 -9.49
CA TYR A 203 -1.96 -0.52 -9.26
C TYR A 203 -0.50 -0.07 -9.17
N ILE A 204 0.35 -0.75 -8.39
CA ILE A 204 1.79 -0.42 -8.28
C ILE A 204 2.49 -0.58 -9.63
N TYR A 205 2.23 -1.66 -10.37
CA TYR A 205 2.85 -1.89 -11.68
C TYR A 205 2.50 -0.77 -12.66
N MET A 206 1.23 -0.36 -12.72
CA MET A 206 0.82 0.75 -13.57
C MET A 206 1.35 2.09 -13.10
N ALA A 207 1.34 2.36 -11.80
CA ALA A 207 1.91 3.58 -11.24
C ALA A 207 3.41 3.69 -11.58
N ARG A 208 4.16 2.59 -11.49
CA ARG A 208 5.57 2.57 -11.86
C ARG A 208 5.76 2.77 -13.37
N LEU A 209 4.98 2.09 -14.20
CA LEU A 209 5.05 2.24 -15.66
C LEU A 209 4.74 3.68 -16.09
N TYR A 210 3.69 4.28 -15.53
CA TYR A 210 3.32 5.67 -15.76
C TYR A 210 4.44 6.64 -15.35
N ASN A 211 5.04 6.44 -14.17
CA ASN A 211 6.16 7.26 -13.71
C ASN A 211 7.39 7.14 -14.62
N VAL A 212 7.73 5.93 -15.08
CA VAL A 212 8.82 5.73 -16.04
C VAL A 212 8.55 6.48 -17.35
N GLN A 213 7.32 6.41 -17.85
CA GLN A 213 6.93 7.13 -19.07
C GLN A 213 7.01 8.65 -18.90
N LEU A 214 6.51 9.20 -17.79
CA LEU A 214 6.62 10.64 -17.51
C LEU A 214 8.06 11.10 -17.34
N ARG A 215 8.88 10.38 -16.56
CA ARG A 215 10.30 10.71 -16.37
C ARG A 215 11.06 10.63 -17.69
N GLY A 216 10.76 9.63 -18.51
CA GLY A 216 11.29 9.51 -19.87
C GLY A 216 10.94 10.72 -20.73
N LEU A 217 9.65 11.09 -20.77
CA LEU A 217 9.19 12.24 -21.55
C LEU A 217 9.81 13.56 -21.08
N LEU A 218 9.93 13.76 -19.76
CA LEU A 218 10.60 14.93 -19.19
C LEU A 218 12.10 14.97 -19.49
N ALA A 219 12.77 13.83 -19.45
CA ALA A 219 14.18 13.72 -19.82
C ALA A 219 14.39 14.05 -21.30
N LEU A 220 13.50 13.56 -22.17
CA LEU A 220 13.54 13.88 -23.61
C LEU A 220 13.18 15.35 -23.86
N GLY A 221 12.22 15.94 -23.15
CA GLY A 221 11.93 17.38 -23.24
C GLY A 221 13.13 18.26 -22.87
N ARG A 222 13.89 17.88 -21.84
CA ARG A 222 15.16 18.53 -21.50
C ARG A 222 16.23 18.33 -22.58
N PHE A 223 16.26 17.14 -23.20
CA PHE A 223 17.16 16.83 -24.30
C PHE A 223 16.92 17.73 -25.53
N PHE A 224 15.67 18.04 -25.89
CA PHE A 224 15.38 18.99 -26.99
C PHE A 224 15.77 20.43 -26.69
N THR A 225 15.71 20.84 -25.43
CA THR A 225 16.12 22.19 -25.01
C THR A 225 17.64 22.31 -24.80
N GLY A 226 18.39 21.23 -25.05
CA GLY A 226 19.84 21.19 -24.85
C GLY A 226 20.24 21.29 -23.38
N LYS A 227 19.36 20.95 -22.44
CA LYS A 227 19.60 21.07 -21.00
C LYS A 227 19.93 19.70 -20.41
N LYS A 228 21.14 19.52 -19.88
CA LYS A 228 21.59 18.30 -19.19
C LYS A 228 21.73 18.56 -17.69
N TRP A 229 21.16 17.68 -16.86
CA TRP A 229 21.39 17.74 -15.42
C TRP A 229 22.82 17.29 -15.10
N ASN A 230 23.57 18.14 -14.42
CA ASN A 230 24.91 17.82 -13.95
C ASN A 230 24.86 17.46 -12.45
N PRO A 231 24.94 16.17 -12.08
CA PRO A 231 24.86 15.76 -10.69
C PRO A 231 26.06 16.23 -9.85
N LEU A 232 27.20 16.58 -10.47
CA LEU A 232 28.37 17.07 -9.74
C LEU A 232 28.23 18.52 -9.27
N ARG A 233 27.39 19.32 -9.95
CA ARG A 233 27.22 20.76 -9.67
C ARG A 233 25.76 21.14 -9.39
N GLU A 234 24.88 20.14 -9.28
CA GLU A 234 23.43 20.27 -9.05
C GLU A 234 22.75 21.36 -9.89
N ARG A 235 23.16 21.49 -11.16
CA ARG A 235 22.66 22.52 -12.08
C ARG A 235 22.33 21.95 -13.46
N LEU A 236 21.48 22.67 -14.20
CA LEU A 236 21.21 22.39 -15.60
C LEU A 236 22.27 23.08 -16.47
N ASP A 237 23.13 22.29 -17.10
CA ASP A 237 24.14 22.77 -18.04
C ASP A 237 23.59 22.70 -19.48
N HIS A 238 23.91 23.71 -20.29
CA HIS A 238 23.63 23.68 -21.72
C HIS A 238 24.65 22.78 -22.43
N VAL A 239 24.17 21.83 -23.22
CA VAL A 239 24.96 20.93 -24.03
C VAL A 239 24.45 21.02 -25.47
N GLY A 240 25.35 21.29 -26.41
CA GLY A 240 25.01 21.24 -27.83
C GLY A 240 24.74 19.80 -28.26
N SER A 241 23.53 19.53 -28.72
CA SER A 241 23.15 18.24 -29.31
C SER A 241 23.37 18.29 -30.82
N SER A 242 23.93 17.23 -31.41
CA SER A 242 24.01 17.11 -32.87
C SER A 242 22.62 16.90 -33.49
N VAL A 243 22.46 17.26 -34.77
CA VAL A 243 21.19 17.16 -35.49
C VAL A 243 20.67 15.71 -35.52
N ASP A 244 21.56 14.74 -35.75
CA ASP A 244 21.22 13.31 -35.78
C ASP A 244 20.68 12.82 -34.43
N GLN A 245 21.28 13.29 -33.33
CA GLN A 245 20.86 12.92 -31.99
C GLN A 245 19.48 13.50 -31.65
N LEU A 246 19.22 14.74 -32.10
CA LEU A 246 17.92 15.39 -31.95
C LEU A 246 16.83 14.63 -32.72
N PHE A 247 17.14 14.15 -33.93
CA PHE A 247 16.22 13.35 -34.73
C PHE A 247 15.85 12.03 -34.04
N VAL A 248 16.83 11.27 -33.53
CA VAL A 248 16.56 10.03 -32.77
C VAL A 248 15.76 10.32 -31.51
N GLY A 249 16.08 11.40 -30.80
CA GLY A 249 15.30 11.87 -29.67
C GLY A 249 13.83 12.11 -30.03
N SER A 250 13.57 12.76 -31.18
CA SER A 250 12.20 13.04 -31.66
C SER A 250 11.41 11.76 -31.91
N LEU A 251 12.03 10.74 -32.50
CA LEU A 251 11.40 9.44 -32.72
C LEU A 251 11.03 8.76 -31.40
N ILE A 252 11.94 8.74 -30.44
CA ILE A 252 11.68 8.13 -29.13
C ILE A 252 10.58 8.92 -28.40
N MET A 253 10.61 10.27 -28.44
CA MET A 253 9.57 11.09 -27.81
C MET A 253 8.19 10.81 -28.42
N MET A 254 8.12 10.72 -29.75
CA MET A 254 6.89 10.36 -30.45
C MET A 254 6.33 9.02 -29.97
N VAL A 255 7.19 8.00 -29.81
CA VAL A 255 6.78 6.69 -29.26
C VAL A 255 6.24 6.84 -27.84
N PHE A 256 6.95 7.53 -26.93
CA PHE A 256 6.46 7.73 -25.56
C PHE A 256 5.10 8.46 -25.52
N VAL A 257 4.93 9.51 -26.33
CA VAL A 257 3.66 10.26 -26.42
C VAL A 257 2.53 9.37 -26.95
N PHE A 258 2.79 8.50 -27.93
CA PHE A 258 1.77 7.57 -28.43
C PHE A 258 1.42 6.44 -27.46
N LEU A 259 2.36 6.01 -26.62
CA LEU A 259 2.12 4.97 -25.61
C LEU A 259 1.42 5.52 -24.36
N LEU A 260 1.65 6.80 -24.03
CA LEU A 260 1.17 7.44 -22.81
C LEU A 260 -0.35 7.34 -22.59
N PRO A 261 -1.24 7.60 -23.58
CA PRO A 261 -2.68 7.48 -23.41
C PRO A 261 -3.10 6.09 -22.92
N THR A 262 -2.49 5.04 -23.48
CA THR A 262 -2.79 3.64 -23.11
C THR A 262 -2.42 3.38 -21.66
N THR A 263 -1.21 3.78 -21.25
CA THR A 263 -0.75 3.63 -19.86
C THR A 263 -1.63 4.39 -18.88
N ILE A 264 -2.06 5.61 -19.23
CA ILE A 264 -2.94 6.43 -18.42
C ILE A 264 -4.29 5.74 -18.21
N THR A 265 -4.91 5.20 -19.26
CA THR A 265 -6.20 4.50 -19.14
C THR A 265 -6.09 3.28 -18.22
N PHE A 266 -5.08 2.44 -18.41
CA PHE A 266 -4.86 1.28 -17.53
C PHE A 266 -4.59 1.73 -16.08
N TYR A 267 -3.79 2.78 -15.87
CA TYR A 267 -3.54 3.32 -14.53
C TYR A 267 -4.82 3.76 -13.84
N PHE A 268 -5.68 4.53 -14.51
CA PHE A 268 -6.94 5.00 -13.90
C PHE A 268 -7.89 3.86 -13.55
N VAL A 269 -8.03 2.86 -14.42
CA VAL A 269 -8.90 1.70 -14.13
C VAL A 269 -8.42 0.96 -12.88
N PHE A 270 -7.13 0.63 -12.79
CA PHE A 270 -6.60 -0.08 -11.62
C PHE A 270 -6.53 0.79 -10.36
N ALA A 271 -6.31 2.10 -10.49
CA ALA A 271 -6.40 3.04 -9.38
C ALA A 271 -7.83 3.10 -8.82
N ALA A 272 -8.85 3.15 -9.69
CA ALA A 272 -10.25 3.13 -9.29
C ALA A 272 -10.59 1.82 -8.55
N LEU A 273 -10.20 0.67 -9.08
CA LEU A 273 -10.40 -0.62 -8.41
C LEU A 273 -9.71 -0.68 -7.04
N HIS A 274 -8.47 -0.20 -6.95
CA HIS A 274 -7.74 -0.14 -5.69
C HIS A 274 -8.44 0.76 -4.66
N ILE A 275 -8.94 1.93 -5.09
CA ILE A 275 -9.71 2.84 -4.22
C ILE A 275 -11.02 2.19 -3.79
N MET A 276 -11.75 1.51 -4.68
CA MET A 276 -12.99 0.80 -4.34
C MET A 276 -12.76 -0.25 -3.25
N VAL A 277 -11.68 -1.03 -3.33
CA VAL A 277 -11.32 -1.99 -2.29
C VAL A 277 -11.06 -1.27 -0.96
N LYS A 278 -10.30 -0.16 -0.96
CA LYS A 278 -10.01 0.61 0.26
C LYS A 278 -11.25 1.23 0.88
N ILE A 279 -12.18 1.74 0.07
CA ILE A 279 -13.48 2.24 0.54
C ILE A 279 -14.27 1.09 1.18
N GLY A 280 -14.29 -0.09 0.57
CA GLY A 280 -14.94 -1.27 1.15
C GLY A 280 -14.33 -1.74 2.47
N GLN A 281 -13.02 -1.57 2.67
CA GLN A 281 -12.32 -1.90 3.92
C GLN A 281 -12.53 -0.85 5.03
N LEU A 282 -12.82 0.41 4.68
CA LEU A 282 -12.95 1.52 5.60
C LEU A 282 -13.95 1.29 6.76
N PRO A 283 -15.19 0.79 6.55
CA PRO A 283 -16.13 0.57 7.65
C PRO A 283 -15.62 -0.49 8.63
N PHE A 284 -14.99 -1.56 8.14
CA PHE A 284 -14.41 -2.60 9.00
C PHE A 284 -13.17 -2.11 9.75
N LEU A 285 -12.35 -1.26 9.12
CA LEU A 285 -11.24 -0.59 9.79
C LEU A 285 -11.72 0.35 10.90
N PHE A 286 -12.76 1.13 10.64
CA PHE A 286 -13.37 1.99 11.64
C PHE A 286 -13.92 1.17 12.81
N MET A 287 -14.64 0.08 12.51
CA MET A 287 -15.09 -0.86 13.53
C MET A 287 -13.91 -1.46 14.29
N SER A 288 -12.82 -1.88 13.65
CA SER A 288 -11.67 -2.47 14.37
C SER A 288 -11.05 -1.53 15.40
N ARG A 289 -11.12 -0.21 15.17
CA ARG A 289 -10.49 0.82 16.01
C ARG A 289 -11.49 1.59 16.89
N TRP A 290 -12.75 1.15 16.96
CA TRP A 290 -13.80 1.89 17.68
C TRP A 290 -13.48 2.12 19.16
N VAL A 291 -12.87 1.13 19.83
CA VAL A 291 -12.42 1.23 21.22
C VAL A 291 -11.36 2.32 21.39
N GLU A 292 -10.39 2.44 20.46
CA GLU A 292 -9.37 3.49 20.47
C GLU A 292 -10.01 4.88 20.32
N PHE A 293 -10.95 5.02 19.38
CA PHE A 293 -11.66 6.28 19.17
C PHE A 293 -12.52 6.67 20.38
N ALA A 294 -13.22 5.71 20.99
CA ALA A 294 -14.05 5.93 22.17
C ALA A 294 -13.22 6.25 23.43
N ALA A 295 -12.07 5.59 23.61
CA ALA A 295 -11.12 5.86 24.69
C ALA A 295 -10.35 7.17 24.49
N GLY A 296 -10.09 7.55 23.24
CA GLY A 296 -9.30 8.69 22.81
C GLY A 296 -9.98 10.06 22.88
N GLY A 297 -11.22 10.14 23.37
CA GLY A 297 -12.05 11.37 23.38
C GLY A 297 -11.51 12.59 24.17
N ARG A 298 -10.23 12.62 24.58
CA ARG A 298 -9.62 13.81 25.22
C ARG A 298 -8.08 13.87 25.26
N LYS A 299 -7.38 13.28 24.29
CA LYS A 299 -5.99 13.70 24.00
C LYS A 299 -5.96 14.10 22.54
N GLY A 300 -5.62 15.37 22.31
CA GLY A 300 -5.89 16.11 21.10
C GLY A 300 -5.48 15.41 19.81
N GLN A 301 -6.08 15.90 18.73
CA GLN A 301 -5.56 15.84 17.37
C GLN A 301 -4.03 16.06 17.34
N GLY A 302 -3.27 14.99 17.57
CA GLY A 302 -1.86 14.85 17.22
C GLY A 302 -1.69 13.92 16.03
N PHE A 303 -2.79 13.59 15.35
CA PHE A 303 -2.83 12.73 14.17
C PHE A 303 -3.30 13.56 12.99
N TRP A 304 -2.35 14.29 12.41
CA TRP A 304 -2.47 15.49 11.58
C TRP A 304 -2.60 16.80 12.38
N SER A 305 -1.52 17.20 13.06
CA SER A 305 -1.27 18.63 13.21
C SER A 305 -1.33 19.24 11.80
N THR A 306 -2.22 20.19 11.60
CA THR A 306 -2.30 21.02 10.38
C THR A 306 -0.95 21.66 10.05
N THR A 307 -0.02 21.72 10.99
CA THR A 307 1.36 22.18 10.82
C THR A 307 2.25 21.16 10.08
N GLU A 308 2.03 19.85 10.26
CA GLU A 308 2.74 18.79 9.50
C GLU A 308 2.21 18.68 8.06
N LEU A 309 0.89 18.88 7.85
CA LEU A 309 0.31 18.98 6.51
C LEU A 309 0.76 20.26 5.80
N GLN A 310 0.79 21.42 6.48
CA GLN A 310 1.33 22.65 5.91
C GLN A 310 2.80 22.49 5.52
N LYS A 311 3.62 21.89 6.40
CA LYS A 311 5.06 21.70 6.15
C LYS A 311 5.35 20.63 5.08
N LYS A 312 4.47 19.65 4.92
CA LYS A 312 4.52 18.68 3.82
C LYS A 312 4.00 19.27 2.51
N GLN A 313 3.08 20.25 2.58
CA GLN A 313 2.61 21.03 1.44
C GLN A 313 3.66 22.05 0.96
N ASP A 314 4.47 22.59 1.87
CA ASP A 314 5.65 23.40 1.54
C ASP A 314 6.84 22.58 1.03
N CYS A 315 6.83 21.24 1.22
CA CYS A 315 7.81 20.29 0.70
C CYS A 315 7.32 19.47 -0.51
N GLU A 316 6.08 19.65 -0.96
CA GLU A 316 5.66 19.11 -2.25
C GLU A 316 6.35 19.95 -3.34
N PRO A 317 7.15 19.35 -4.25
CA PRO A 317 7.39 20.02 -5.51
C PRO A 317 6.00 20.22 -6.13
N GLU A 318 5.64 21.48 -6.35
CA GLU A 318 4.53 21.92 -7.20
C GLU A 318 4.21 20.81 -8.19
N SER A 319 3.04 20.18 -8.03
CA SER A 319 2.67 18.95 -8.72
C SER A 319 3.25 18.94 -10.13
N THR A 320 3.91 17.85 -10.55
CA THR A 320 4.51 17.78 -11.90
C THR A 320 3.52 18.16 -13.00
N VAL A 321 2.21 18.04 -12.72
CA VAL A 321 1.09 18.55 -13.50
C VAL A 321 0.97 20.08 -13.50
N SER A 322 1.08 20.79 -12.37
CA SER A 322 1.14 22.27 -12.34
C SER A 322 2.42 22.81 -12.98
N PHE A 323 3.56 22.15 -12.79
CA PHE A 323 4.81 22.50 -13.49
C PHE A 323 4.69 22.26 -15.00
N LEU A 324 4.03 21.18 -15.44
CA LEU A 324 3.74 20.92 -16.86
C LEU A 324 2.73 21.92 -17.44
N ILE A 325 1.67 22.27 -16.71
CA ILE A 325 0.70 23.29 -17.14
C ILE A 325 1.37 24.66 -17.21
N SER A 326 2.22 25.00 -16.24
CA SER A 326 3.00 26.24 -16.18
C SER A 326 4.05 26.31 -17.30
N THR A 327 4.76 25.21 -17.56
CA THR A 327 5.79 25.13 -18.61
C THR A 327 5.16 25.11 -20.00
N CYS A 328 4.07 24.36 -20.22
CA CYS A 328 3.33 24.37 -21.47
C CYS A 328 2.65 25.72 -21.74
N ARG A 329 2.13 26.39 -20.70
CA ARG A 329 1.60 27.77 -20.80
C ARG A 329 2.70 28.73 -21.25
N LYS A 330 3.87 28.70 -20.59
CA LYS A 330 5.02 29.56 -20.91
C LYS A 330 5.61 29.30 -22.31
N LEU A 331 5.56 28.06 -22.79
CA LEU A 331 5.99 27.69 -24.14
C LEU A 331 4.99 28.13 -25.22
N LEU A 332 3.68 28.11 -24.94
CA LEU A 332 2.65 28.59 -25.88
C LEU A 332 2.53 30.13 -25.91
N THR A 333 2.86 30.83 -24.83
CA THR A 333 2.81 32.30 -24.77
C THR A 333 4.09 32.99 -25.24
N GLY A 334 5.16 32.24 -25.54
CA GLY A 334 6.41 32.80 -26.05
C GLY A 334 7.20 33.66 -25.05
N GLU A 335 6.92 33.55 -23.75
CA GLU A 335 7.51 34.42 -22.69
C GLU A 335 8.92 34.03 -22.24
N ILE A 336 9.72 33.34 -23.06
CA ILE A 336 11.13 33.08 -22.76
C ILE A 336 11.98 33.54 -23.95
N ILE A 337 12.32 34.83 -23.93
CA ILE A 337 13.49 35.38 -24.63
C ILE A 337 14.72 35.11 -23.76
#